data_AF-A0A0J1FRS4-F1
#
_entry.id   AF-A0A0J1FRS4-F1
#
_cell.length_a   1.000
_cell.length_b   1.000
_cell.length_c   1.000
_cell.angle_alpha   90.00
_cell.angle_beta   90.00
_cell.angle_gamma   90.00
#
_symmetry.space_group_name_H-M   'P 1'
#
loop_
_entity.id
_entity.type
_entity.pdbx_description
1 polymer ?
#
loop_
_entity_poly.entity_id
_entity_poly.type
_entity_poly.pdbx_seq_one_letter_code
_entity_poly.pdbx_strand_id
1 'polypeptide(L)'
;MARSPINNLKENEGIAALIFLILCTLLAFKISPGVGTSNLAPAVPHATAPWIFGPFQVLLLYLPPWLGALAVPALIIIGLAGVPWAAHYWGDKWGMRIFSALFSLVLILLFWFMVKELWWTRL
;
A
#
# COMPACT_ATOMS: atom_id res chain seq x y z
N MET A 1 -4.59 22.65 19.50
CA MET A 1 -3.79 21.40 19.51
C MET A 1 -2.62 21.64 20.44
N ALA A 2 -2.59 21.01 21.62
CA ALA A 2 -1.49 21.19 22.56
C ALA A 2 -0.23 20.53 21.97
N ARG A 3 0.84 21.30 21.74
CA ARG A 3 2.11 20.75 21.25
C ARG A 3 2.69 19.88 22.36
N SER A 4 2.76 18.57 22.13
CA SER A 4 3.51 17.65 22.99
C SER A 4 4.96 18.13 23.07
N PRO A 5 5.61 18.09 24.25
CA PRO A 5 7.00 18.51 24.37
C PRO A 5 7.89 17.64 23.46
N ILE A 6 8.88 18.28 22.82
CA ILE A 6 9.75 17.66 21.79
C ILE A 6 10.41 16.37 22.29
N ASN A 7 10.68 16.27 23.60
CA ASN A 7 11.27 15.09 24.22
C ASN A 7 10.32 13.87 24.16
N ASN A 8 9.02 14.07 24.39
CA ASN A 8 8.02 12.98 24.30
C ASN A 8 7.87 12.49 22.86
N LEU A 9 8.02 13.37 21.86
CA LEU A 9 8.01 12.98 20.44
C LEU A 9 9.20 12.08 20.10
N LYS A 10 10.41 12.45 20.53
CA LYS A 10 11.62 11.65 20.32
C LYS A 10 11.54 10.29 21.00
N GLU A 11 11.03 10.22 22.22
CA GLU A 11 10.84 8.97 22.94
C GLU A 11 9.83 8.06 22.23
N ASN A 12 8.70 8.61 21.80
CA ASN A 12 7.68 7.86 21.06
C ASN A 12 8.19 7.36 19.69
N GLU A 13 8.92 8.19 18.95
CA GLU A 13 9.55 7.80 17.69
C GLU A 13 10.61 6.72 17.91
N GLY A 14 11.41 6.83 18.97
CA GLY A 14 12.40 5.83 19.36
C GLY A 14 11.76 4.48 19.69
N ILE A 15 10.68 4.48 20.49
CA ILE A 15 9.91 3.27 20.80
C ILE A 15 9.30 2.67 19.53
N ALA A 16 8.69 3.49 18.68
CA ALA A 16 8.10 3.03 17.42
C ALA A 16 9.15 2.41 16.49
N ALA A 17 10.32 3.01 16.36
CA ALA A 17 11.43 2.48 15.56
C ALA A 17 11.93 1.14 16.10
N LEU A 18 12.03 1.01 17.43
CA LEU A 18 12.47 -0.21 18.09
C LEU A 18 11.46 -1.35 17.87
N ILE A 19 10.16 -1.08 18.04
CA ILE A 19 9.09 -2.04 17.74
C ILE A 19 9.13 -2.45 16.26
N PHE A 20 9.24 -1.49 15.35
CA PHE A 20 9.32 -1.75 13.91
C PHE A 20 10.51 -2.66 13.57
N LEU A 21 11.70 -2.38 14.11
CA LEU A 21 12.90 -3.18 13.90
C LEU A 21 12.73 -4.61 14.43
N ILE A 22 12.15 -4.77 15.62
CA ILE A 22 11.87 -6.11 16.18
C ILE A 22 10.94 -6.89 15.25
N LEU A 23 9.85 -6.29 14.79
CA LEU A 23 8.89 -6.94 13.90
C LEU A 23 9.53 -7.34 12.56
N CYS A 24 10.30 -6.43 11.95
CA CYS A 24 11.03 -6.73 10.71
C CYS A 24 12.05 -7.86 10.90
N THR A 25 12.77 -7.86 12.03
CA THR A 25 13.76 -8.90 12.36
C THR A 25 13.09 -10.25 12.56
N LEU A 26 11.99 -10.31 13.32
CA LEU A 26 11.20 -11.53 13.50
C LEU A 26 10.65 -12.06 12.17
N LEU A 27 10.16 -11.16 11.30
CA LEU A 27 9.66 -11.52 9.97
C LEU A 27 10.78 -12.10 9.11
N ALA A 28 11.96 -11.48 9.11
CA ALA A 28 13.13 -11.96 8.35
C ALA A 28 13.62 -13.33 8.82
N PHE A 29 13.53 -13.63 10.13
CA PHE A 29 13.86 -14.96 10.64
C PHE A 29 12.81 -16.03 10.28
N LYS A 30 11.55 -15.65 10.12
CA LYS A 30 10.46 -16.58 9.79
C LYS A 30 10.29 -16.80 8.28
N ILE A 31 10.53 -15.78 7.49
CA ILE A 31 10.33 -15.79 6.04
C ILE A 31 11.70 -15.57 5.40
N SER A 32 12.28 -16.67 4.92
CA SER A 32 13.48 -16.56 4.09
C SER A 32 13.13 -15.76 2.82
N PRO A 33 13.96 -14.81 2.40
CA PRO A 33 13.72 -14.09 1.16
C PRO A 33 13.69 -15.11 0.01
N GLY A 34 12.53 -15.24 -0.63
CA GLY A 34 12.47 -15.84 -1.96
C GLY A 34 13.29 -14.93 -2.88
N VAL A 35 14.38 -15.46 -3.44
CA VAL A 35 15.11 -14.76 -4.52
C VAL A 35 14.09 -14.33 -5.58
N GLY A 36 14.14 -13.05 -5.96
CA GLY A 36 13.24 -12.49 -6.96
C GLY A 36 13.27 -13.29 -8.26
N THR A 37 12.25 -13.10 -9.10
CA THR A 37 12.21 -13.69 -10.44
C THR A 37 13.53 -13.45 -11.16
N SER A 38 14.19 -14.53 -11.59
CA SER A 38 15.44 -14.47 -12.37
C SER A 38 15.32 -13.47 -13.52
N ASN A 39 16.40 -12.79 -13.88
CA ASN A 39 16.47 -11.96 -15.10
C ASN A 39 16.18 -12.77 -16.38
N LEU A 40 16.17 -14.10 -16.27
CA LEU A 40 15.86 -15.07 -17.32
C LEU A 40 14.44 -15.66 -17.20
N ALA A 41 13.53 -15.05 -16.40
CA ALA A 41 12.21 -15.60 -16.14
C ALA A 41 11.45 -15.91 -17.46
N PRO A 42 11.02 -17.17 -17.68
CA PRO A 42 10.38 -17.59 -18.91
C PRO A 42 8.95 -17.04 -18.97
N ALA A 43 8.67 -16.24 -19.99
CA ALA A 43 7.35 -15.77 -20.42
C ALA A 43 6.42 -15.15 -19.34
N VAL A 44 5.60 -14.23 -19.82
CA VAL A 44 4.61 -13.41 -19.10
C VAL A 44 3.62 -14.15 -18.13
N PRO A 45 3.31 -15.47 -18.20
CA PRO A 45 2.21 -16.04 -17.41
C PRO A 45 2.35 -15.98 -15.88
N HIS A 46 3.56 -15.89 -15.34
CA HIS A 46 3.81 -15.91 -13.89
C HIS A 46 4.53 -14.66 -13.38
N ALA A 47 4.57 -13.59 -14.18
CA ALA A 47 5.09 -12.31 -13.73
C ALA A 47 4.14 -11.71 -12.69
N THR A 48 4.53 -11.79 -11.42
CA THR A 48 3.79 -11.19 -10.31
C THR A 48 4.58 -10.02 -9.74
N ALA A 49 3.87 -8.93 -9.46
CA ALA A 49 4.43 -7.80 -8.75
C ALA A 49 4.66 -8.17 -7.27
N PRO A 50 5.57 -7.47 -6.58
CA PRO A 50 5.71 -7.61 -5.13
C PRO A 50 4.35 -7.47 -4.41
N TRP A 51 4.16 -8.19 -3.31
CA TRP A 51 2.88 -8.28 -2.59
C TRP A 51 2.26 -6.91 -2.23
N ILE A 52 3.07 -5.87 -2.01
CA ILE A 52 2.61 -4.51 -1.75
C ILE A 52 1.82 -3.91 -2.93
N PHE A 53 2.10 -4.38 -4.15
CA PHE A 53 1.39 -4.02 -5.37
C PHE A 53 0.28 -5.01 -5.74
N GLY A 54 0.00 -6.03 -4.92
CA GLY A 54 -1.02 -7.05 -5.19
C GLY A 54 -2.38 -6.48 -5.61
N PRO A 55 -2.96 -5.51 -4.87
CA PRO A 55 -4.23 -4.88 -5.25
C PRO A 55 -4.19 -4.20 -6.62
N PHE A 56 -3.07 -3.51 -6.92
CA PHE A 56 -2.88 -2.86 -8.21
C PHE A 56 -2.75 -3.89 -9.32
N GLN A 57 -1.97 -4.96 -9.11
CA GLN A 57 -1.83 -6.04 -10.09
C GLN A 57 -3.19 -6.63 -10.47
N VAL A 58 -4.06 -6.87 -9.49
CA VAL A 58 -5.41 -7.41 -9.72
C VAL A 58 -6.29 -6.39 -10.45
N LEU A 59 -6.29 -5.13 -10.00
CA LEU A 59 -7.04 -4.06 -10.66
C LEU A 59 -6.65 -3.94 -12.14
N LEU A 60 -5.35 -4.05 -12.44
CA LEU A 60 -4.81 -3.97 -13.79
C LEU A 60 -5.23 -5.14 -14.68
N LEU A 61 -5.56 -6.32 -14.12
CA LEU A 61 -6.11 -7.44 -14.90
C LEU A 61 -7.51 -7.14 -15.46
N TYR A 62 -8.25 -6.23 -14.81
CA TYR A 62 -9.60 -5.84 -15.22
C TYR A 62 -9.64 -4.59 -16.11
N LEU A 63 -8.48 -3.97 -16.36
CA LEU A 63 -8.35 -2.76 -17.17
C LEU A 63 -7.65 -3.08 -18.50
N PRO A 64 -7.97 -2.37 -19.59
CA PRO A 64 -7.17 -2.40 -20.80
C PRO A 64 -5.69 -2.07 -20.46
N PRO A 65 -4.70 -2.79 -21.00
CA PRO A 65 -3.30 -2.64 -20.59
C PRO A 65 -2.77 -1.21 -20.67
N TRP A 66 -3.12 -0.47 -21.73
CA TRP A 66 -2.70 0.92 -21.90
C TRP A 66 -3.31 1.84 -20.82
N LEU A 67 -4.56 1.60 -20.44
CA LEU A 67 -5.26 2.39 -19.43
C LEU A 67 -4.72 2.10 -18.04
N GLY A 68 -4.48 0.82 -17.74
CA GLY A 68 -3.85 0.40 -16.49
C GLY A 68 -2.43 0.96 -16.32
N ALA A 69 -1.61 0.89 -17.38
CA ALA A 69 -0.22 1.34 -17.34
C ALA A 69 -0.07 2.87 -17.26
N LEU A 70 -0.95 3.65 -17.89
CA LEU A 70 -0.85 5.11 -17.92
C LEU A 70 -1.80 5.81 -16.94
N ALA A 71 -3.08 5.47 -16.96
CA ALA A 71 -4.09 6.24 -16.22
C ALA A 71 -3.99 6.00 -14.71
N VAL A 72 -3.71 4.78 -14.26
CA VAL A 72 -3.61 4.47 -12.83
C VAL A 72 -2.43 5.20 -12.17
N PRO A 73 -1.18 5.13 -12.68
CA PRO A 73 -0.08 5.92 -12.12
C PRO A 73 -0.32 7.42 -12.23
N ALA A 74 -0.85 7.91 -13.36
CA ALA A 74 -1.15 9.33 -13.53
C ALA A 74 -2.16 9.84 -12.50
N LEU A 75 -3.24 9.10 -12.25
CA LEU A 75 -4.24 9.44 -11.23
C LEU A 75 -3.64 9.44 -9.83
N ILE A 76 -2.76 8.49 -9.50
CA ILE A 76 -2.07 8.44 -8.21
C ILE A 76 -1.18 9.69 -8.03
N ILE A 77 -0.38 10.03 -9.03
CA ILE A 77 0.52 11.18 -8.99
C ILE A 77 -0.27 12.49 -8.89
N ILE A 78 -1.30 12.66 -9.72
CA ILE A 78 -2.18 13.84 -9.69
C ILE A 78 -2.90 13.93 -8.35
N GLY A 79 -3.40 12.80 -7.84
CA GLY A 79 -4.05 12.71 -6.54
C GLY A 79 -3.13 13.15 -5.41
N LEU A 80 -1.92 12.60 -5.34
CA LEU A 80 -0.88 12.96 -4.36
C LEU A 80 -0.47 14.42 -4.47
N ALA A 81 -0.25 14.93 -5.69
CA ALA A 81 0.10 16.32 -5.95
C ALA A 81 -1.04 17.29 -5.59
N GLY A 82 -2.29 16.84 -5.68
CA GLY A 82 -3.47 17.61 -5.29
C GLY A 82 -3.73 17.65 -3.78
N VAL A 83 -3.14 16.74 -2.99
CA VAL A 83 -3.36 16.66 -1.54
C VAL A 83 -3.07 17.99 -0.81
N PRO A 84 -1.93 18.68 -1.04
CA PRO A 84 -1.64 19.95 -0.38
C PRO A 84 -2.69 21.03 -0.68
N TRP A 85 -3.17 21.08 -1.93
CA TRP A 85 -4.18 22.05 -2.36
C TRP A 85 -5.55 21.74 -1.76
N ALA A 86 -5.94 20.47 -1.74
CA ALA A 86 -7.16 20.01 -1.09
C ALA A 86 -7.12 20.27 0.42
N ALA A 87 -5.99 20.03 1.08
CA ALA A 87 -5.80 20.34 2.50
C ALA A 87 -5.91 21.85 2.79
N HIS A 88 -5.32 22.70 1.93
CA HIS A 88 -5.41 24.14 2.06
C HIS A 88 -6.85 24.68 1.87
N TYR A 89 -7.59 24.18 0.88
CA TYR A 89 -8.93 24.69 0.56
C TYR A 89 -10.05 24.11 1.41
N TRP A 90 -9.98 22.81 1.76
CA TRP A 90 -11.04 22.14 2.51
C TRP A 90 -10.71 21.97 4.00
N GLY A 91 -9.47 22.27 4.41
CA GLY A 91 -9.01 22.14 5.78
C GLY A 91 -8.73 20.68 6.19
N ASP A 92 -7.92 20.51 7.23
CA ASP A 92 -7.39 19.20 7.67
C ASP A 92 -8.46 18.13 7.93
N LYS A 93 -9.64 18.53 8.40
CA LYS A 93 -10.75 17.61 8.70
C LYS A 93 -11.29 16.91 7.46
N TRP A 94 -11.34 17.59 6.31
CA TRP A 94 -11.82 17.01 5.07
C TRP A 94 -10.75 16.14 4.41
N GLY A 95 -9.48 16.56 4.46
CA GLY A 95 -8.35 15.72 4.04
C GLY A 95 -8.31 14.40 4.81
N MET A 96 -8.47 14.45 6.14
CA MET A 96 -8.53 13.25 6.98
C MET A 96 -9.71 12.34 6.64
N ARG A 97 -10.89 12.90 6.32
CA ARG A 97 -12.07 12.12 5.90
C ARG A 97 -11.87 11.45 4.54
N ILE A 98 -11.34 12.18 3.56
CA ILE A 98 -11.06 11.63 2.22
C ILE A 98 -10.00 10.54 2.33
N PHE A 99 -8.93 10.79 3.08
CA PHE A 99 -7.89 9.79 3.32
C PHE A 99 -8.45 8.56 4.03
N SER A 100 -9.23 8.74 5.09
CA SER A 100 -9.87 7.63 5.81
C SER A 100 -10.81 6.85 4.90
N ALA A 101 -11.61 7.51 4.06
CA ALA A 101 -12.52 6.84 3.13
C ALA A 101 -11.77 6.04 2.07
N LEU A 102 -10.71 6.62 1.47
CA LEU A 102 -9.86 5.92 0.51
C LEU A 102 -9.10 4.76 1.16
N PHE A 103 -8.58 4.94 2.37
CA PHE A 103 -7.90 3.90 3.12
C PHE A 103 -8.84 2.75 3.47
N SER A 104 -10.05 3.05 3.96
CA SER A 104 -11.08 2.05 4.21
C SER A 104 -11.50 1.31 2.94
N LEU A 105 -11.65 2.02 1.81
CA LEU A 105 -11.94 1.41 0.51
C LEU A 105 -10.83 0.43 0.10
N VAL A 106 -9.56 0.83 0.23
CA VAL A 106 -8.40 -0.03 -0.06
C VAL A 106 -8.38 -1.25 0.85
N LEU A 107 -8.65 -1.10 2.15
CA LEU A 107 -8.75 -2.22 3.09
C LEU A 107 -9.89 -3.18 2.73
N ILE A 108 -11.05 -2.67 2.33
CA ILE A 108 -12.18 -3.50 1.89
C ILE A 108 -11.81 -4.26 0.61
N LEU A 109 -11.16 -3.61 -0.36
CA LEU A 109 -10.70 -4.25 -1.59
C LEU A 109 -9.64 -5.34 -1.30
N LEU A 110 -8.69 -5.06 -0.40
CA LEU A 110 -7.70 -6.02 0.07
C LEU A 110 -8.33 -7.23 0.76
N PHE A 111 -9.28 -6.98 1.66
CA PHE A 111 -9.98 -8.05 2.36
C PHE A 111 -10.84 -8.89 1.41
N TRP A 112 -11.59 -8.24 0.52
CA TRP A 112 -12.34 -8.89 -0.54
C TRP A 112 -11.44 -9.77 -1.42
N PHE A 113 -10.25 -9.27 -1.77
CA PHE A 113 -9.26 -10.03 -2.53
C PHE A 113 -8.78 -11.27 -1.76
N MET A 114 -8.44 -11.11 -0.49
CA MET A 114 -8.02 -12.23 0.36
C MET A 114 -9.10 -13.31 0.43
N VAL A 115 -10.37 -12.93 0.54
CA VAL A 115 -11.50 -13.88 0.53
C VAL A 115 -11.68 -14.55 -0.84
N LYS A 116 -11.58 -13.80 -1.94
CA LYS A 116 -11.73 -14.33 -3.32
C LYS A 116 -10.64 -15.36 -3.65
N GLU A 117 -9.38 -15.07 -3.35
CA GLU A 117 -8.24 -16.00 -3.53
C GLU A 117 -8.38 -17.27 -2.66
N LEU A 118 -8.81 -17.11 -1.41
CA LEU A 118 -9.02 -18.25 -0.50
C LEU A 118 -10.17 -19.16 -0.96
N TRP A 119 -11.14 -18.61 -1.70
CA TRP A 119 -12.23 -19.37 -2.32
C TRP A 119 -11.78 -20.09 -3.59
N TRP A 120 -10.94 -19.44 -4.41
CA TRP A 120 -10.45 -20.02 -5.67
C TRP A 120 -9.47 -21.17 -5.46
N THR A 121 -8.75 -21.18 -4.33
CA THR A 121 -7.79 -22.25 -3.97
C THR A 121 -8.46 -23.51 -3.39
N ARG A 122 -9.77 -23.49 -3.12
CA ARG A 122 -10.55 -24.64 -2.59
C ARG A 122 -11.46 -25.32 -3.63
N LEU A 123 -11.45 -24.85 -4.87
CA LEU A 123 -12.13 -25.43 -6.04
C LEU A 123 -11.10 -26.06 -6.96
#